data_AF-A0A7C9VC36-F1
#
_entry.id   AF-A0A7C9VC36-F1
#
_cell.length_a   1.000
_cell.length_b   1.000
_cell.length_c   1.000
_cell.angle_alpha   90.00
_cell.angle_beta   90.00
_cell.angle_gamma   90.00
#
_symmetry.space_group_name_H-M   'P 1'
#
loop_
_entity.id
_entity.type
_entity.pdbx_description
1 polymer ?
#
loop_
_entity_poly.entity_id
_entity_poly.type
_entity_poly.pdbx_seq_one_letter_code
_entity_poly.pdbx_strand_id
1 'polypeptide(L)'
;VVWFDKRMGPEIGTSTRVARADIRNRADANNYDCWDSTRNVSSLLLVLQEWGLFKHHTVGNPRYRGNLFTMQLPHNTAVLVEKESRIEWSVDMWTTKYLQPPDVMLVEQWLKED
;
A
#
# COMPACT_ATOMS: atom_id res chain seq x y z
N VAL A 1 7.56 -2.71 5.61
CA VAL A 1 7.33 -1.28 5.28
C VAL A 1 7.72 -0.34 6.42
N VAL A 2 7.19 -0.50 7.64
CA VAL A 2 7.43 0.42 8.79
C VAL A 2 8.91 0.76 9.06
N TRP A 3 9.81 -0.23 8.97
CA TRP A 3 11.24 0.04 9.15
C TRP A 3 11.80 1.03 8.10
N PHE A 4 11.38 0.90 6.85
CA PHE A 4 11.78 1.80 5.76
C PHE A 4 11.14 3.18 5.93
N ASP A 5 9.87 3.27 6.34
CA ASP A 5 9.22 4.54 6.71
C ASP A 5 9.99 5.26 7.82
N LYS A 6 10.46 4.53 8.85
CA LYS A 6 11.28 5.10 9.93
C LYS A 6 12.63 5.60 9.44
N ARG A 7 13.27 4.85 8.54
CA ARG A 7 14.61 5.17 8.03
C ARG A 7 14.60 6.30 7.00
N MET A 8 13.63 6.31 6.09
CA MET A 8 13.60 7.19 4.93
C MET A 8 12.65 8.38 5.10
N GLY A 9 11.59 8.24 5.90
CA GLY A 9 10.59 9.30 6.08
C GLY A 9 11.16 10.68 6.42
N PRO A 10 12.12 10.79 7.36
CA PRO A 10 12.77 12.08 7.66
C PRO A 10 13.61 12.63 6.49
N GLU A 11 14.23 11.77 5.70
CA GLU A 11 15.13 12.15 4.60
C GLU A 11 14.35 12.71 3.40
N ILE A 12 13.15 12.17 3.16
CA ILE A 12 12.28 12.55 2.03
C ILE A 12 11.10 13.43 2.46
N GLY A 13 11.04 13.84 3.72
CA GLY A 13 10.04 14.76 4.25
C GLY A 13 8.64 14.18 4.45
N THR A 14 8.47 12.85 4.55
CA THR A 14 7.15 12.18 4.64
C THR A 14 6.78 11.71 6.05
N SER A 15 7.47 12.21 7.08
CA SER A 15 7.19 11.91 8.49
C SER A 15 5.85 12.46 9.00
N THR A 16 5.20 13.32 8.21
CA THR A 16 3.88 13.89 8.50
C THR A 16 2.74 13.23 7.74
N ARG A 17 2.99 12.10 7.05
CA ARG A 17 2.00 11.37 6.26
C ARG A 17 0.77 11.01 7.11
N VAL A 18 -0.41 11.37 6.60
CA VAL A 18 -1.69 11.05 7.24
C VAL A 18 -2.36 9.84 6.57
N ALA A 19 -3.26 9.20 7.30
CA ALA A 19 -4.12 8.17 6.74
C ALA A 19 -5.14 8.80 5.80
N ARG A 20 -5.50 8.07 4.74
CA ARG A 20 -6.51 8.40 3.73
C ARG A 20 -6.30 9.79 3.12
N ALA A 21 -5.05 10.12 2.80
CA ALA A 21 -4.75 11.41 2.18
C ALA A 21 -5.37 11.50 0.77
N ASP A 22 -6.00 12.62 0.48
CA ASP A 22 -6.54 12.95 -0.83
C ASP A 22 -6.24 14.41 -1.20
N ILE A 23 -6.77 14.86 -2.34
CA ILE A 23 -6.55 16.22 -2.87
C ILE A 23 -6.89 17.36 -1.89
N ARG A 24 -7.76 17.10 -0.90
CA ARG A 24 -8.15 18.06 0.14
C ARG A 24 -7.05 18.29 1.18
N ASN A 25 -6.11 17.35 1.34
CA ASN A 25 -5.01 17.47 2.28
C ASN A 25 -3.96 18.50 1.86
N ARG A 26 -3.88 18.84 0.55
CA ARG A 26 -2.98 19.90 0.01
C ARG A 26 -1.53 19.79 0.51
N ALA A 27 -1.01 18.57 0.54
CA ALA A 27 0.27 18.23 1.16
C ALA A 27 1.05 17.22 0.31
N ASP A 28 0.97 17.36 -1.02
CA ASP A 28 1.63 16.51 -2.01
C ASP A 28 3.15 16.38 -1.80
N ALA A 29 3.80 17.43 -1.30
CA ALA A 29 5.23 17.42 -1.00
C ALA A 29 5.65 16.54 0.20
N ASN A 30 4.74 16.21 1.13
CA ASN A 30 5.08 15.51 2.38
C ASN A 30 4.11 14.38 2.74
N ASN A 31 3.23 13.99 1.81
CA ASN A 31 2.15 13.04 2.02
C ASN A 31 1.94 12.19 0.77
N TYR A 32 1.32 11.03 0.94
CA TYR A 32 1.07 10.09 -0.15
C TYR A 32 -0.42 9.86 -0.31
N ASP A 33 -0.94 10.05 -1.51
CA ASP A 33 -2.26 9.55 -1.85
C ASP A 33 -2.25 8.01 -2.04
N CYS A 34 -3.34 7.44 -2.53
CA CYS A 34 -3.44 5.99 -2.74
C CYS A 34 -2.50 5.48 -3.84
N TRP A 35 -2.20 6.29 -4.86
CA TRP A 35 -1.29 5.94 -5.95
C TRP A 35 0.16 5.98 -5.47
N ASP A 36 0.55 7.05 -4.78
CA ASP A 36 1.88 7.21 -4.20
C ASP A 36 2.18 6.07 -3.20
N SER A 37 1.22 5.79 -2.32
CA SER A 37 1.34 4.71 -1.33
C SER A 37 1.48 3.35 -2.01
N THR A 38 0.64 3.05 -3.00
CA THR A 38 0.71 1.80 -3.76
C THR A 38 2.05 1.66 -4.47
N ARG A 39 2.49 2.70 -5.19
CA ARG A 39 3.76 2.68 -5.92
C ARG A 39 4.96 2.54 -5.00
N ASN A 40 4.99 3.26 -3.88
CA ASN A 40 6.07 3.18 -2.89
C ASN A 40 6.18 1.77 -2.29
N VAL A 41 5.05 1.19 -1.88
CA VAL A 41 5.04 -0.17 -1.31
C VAL A 41 5.39 -1.21 -2.36
N SER A 42 4.79 -1.16 -3.55
CA SER A 42 5.13 -2.07 -4.65
C SER A 42 6.62 -2.02 -5.00
N SER A 43 7.22 -0.83 -5.04
CA SER A 43 8.65 -0.66 -5.31
C SER A 43 9.51 -1.33 -4.22
N LEU A 44 9.17 -1.14 -2.94
CA LEU A 44 9.85 -1.81 -1.84
C LEU A 44 9.70 -3.34 -1.95
N LEU A 45 8.50 -3.85 -2.21
CA LEU A 45 8.26 -5.29 -2.34
C LEU A 45 9.07 -5.88 -3.50
N LEU A 46 9.19 -5.18 -4.63
CA LEU A 46 10.01 -5.62 -5.76
C LEU A 46 11.49 -5.72 -5.38
N VAL A 47 12.03 -4.76 -4.63
CA VAL A 47 13.42 -4.83 -4.11
C VAL A 47 13.59 -6.04 -3.18
N LEU A 48 12.65 -6.28 -2.26
CA LEU A 48 12.71 -7.45 -1.36
C LEU A 48 12.62 -8.78 -2.13
N GLN A 49 11.85 -8.81 -3.22
CA GLN A 49 11.77 -9.97 -4.11
C GLN A 49 13.10 -10.22 -4.82
N GLU A 50 13.72 -9.18 -5.39
CA GLU A 50 15.01 -9.27 -6.06
C GLU A 50 16.11 -9.78 -5.12
N TRP A 51 16.05 -9.39 -3.85
CA TRP A 51 16.95 -9.90 -2.81
C TRP A 51 16.63 -11.32 -2.33
N GLY A 52 15.64 -11.99 -2.91
CA GLY A 52 15.28 -13.37 -2.56
C GLY A 52 14.65 -13.51 -1.17
N LEU A 53 14.09 -12.43 -0.60
CA LEU A 53 13.57 -12.45 0.77
C LEU A 53 12.15 -13.05 0.89
N PHE A 54 11.45 -13.26 -0.23
CA PHE A 54 10.15 -13.93 -0.21
C PHE A 54 10.26 -15.45 -0.45
N LYS A 55 10.04 -16.20 0.63
CA LYS A 55 9.94 -17.67 0.58
C LYS A 55 8.63 -18.13 -0.05
N HIS A 56 7.50 -17.66 0.48
CA HIS A 56 6.16 -18.15 0.13
C HIS A 56 5.36 -17.27 -0.83
N HIS A 57 5.83 -16.05 -1.11
CA HIS A 57 5.09 -15.06 -1.89
C HIS A 57 5.89 -14.54 -3.07
N THR A 58 5.18 -13.99 -4.06
CA THR A 58 5.73 -13.16 -5.15
C THR A 58 4.99 -11.84 -5.15
N VAL A 59 5.59 -10.78 -5.69
CA VAL A 59 4.91 -9.50 -5.92
C VAL A 59 3.93 -9.67 -7.07
N GLY A 60 2.68 -9.24 -6.85
CA GLY A 60 1.62 -9.24 -7.86
C GLY A 60 1.41 -7.86 -8.47
N ASN A 61 0.55 -7.80 -9.48
CA ASN A 61 0.07 -6.53 -10.00
C ASN A 61 -0.78 -5.83 -8.93
N PRO A 62 -0.66 -4.50 -8.77
CA PRO A 62 -1.55 -3.73 -7.92
C PRO A 62 -3.02 -4.01 -8.23
N ARG A 63 -3.87 -3.84 -7.21
CA ARG A 63 -5.33 -3.98 -7.34
C ARG A 63 -6.00 -2.65 -7.12
N TYR A 64 -7.10 -2.47 -7.84
CA TYR A 64 -7.96 -1.29 -7.78
C TYR A 64 -9.33 -1.69 -7.24
N ARG A 65 -9.92 -0.81 -6.44
CA ARG A 65 -11.35 -0.83 -6.10
C ARG A 65 -11.94 0.56 -6.29
N GLY A 66 -13.25 0.64 -6.38
CA GLY A 66 -13.98 1.88 -6.61
C GLY A 66 -15.24 1.61 -7.40
N ASN A 67 -16.39 1.95 -6.81
CA ASN A 67 -17.69 1.70 -7.41
C ASN A 67 -18.67 2.79 -6.95
N LEU A 68 -19.07 3.63 -7.91
CA LEU A 68 -19.98 4.76 -7.66
C LEU A 68 -21.37 4.30 -7.16
N PHE A 69 -21.82 3.11 -7.54
CA PHE A 69 -23.13 2.58 -7.11
C PHE A 69 -23.13 2.13 -5.65
N THR A 70 -21.97 1.78 -5.11
CA THR A 70 -21.81 1.40 -3.68
C THR A 70 -21.08 2.48 -2.89
N MET A 71 -20.94 3.70 -3.44
CA MET A 71 -20.20 4.82 -2.84
C MET A 71 -18.76 4.49 -2.42
N GLN A 72 -18.14 3.46 -3.03
CA GLN A 72 -16.76 3.08 -2.73
C GLN A 72 -15.81 4.01 -3.48
N LEU A 73 -14.92 4.67 -2.74
CA LEU A 73 -13.96 5.60 -3.32
C LEU A 73 -12.90 4.85 -4.16
N PRO A 74 -12.45 5.43 -5.29
CA PRO A 74 -11.33 4.90 -6.05
C PRO A 74 -10.09 4.73 -5.16
N HIS A 75 -9.59 3.51 -5.07
CA HIS A 75 -8.45 3.17 -4.21
C HIS A 75 -7.60 2.06 -4.83
N ASN A 76 -6.30 2.09 -4.55
CA ASN A 76 -5.34 1.10 -5.04
C ASN A 76 -4.53 0.50 -3.89
N THR A 77 -4.05 -0.72 -4.07
CA THR A 77 -3.17 -1.38 -3.10
C THR A 77 -2.08 -2.20 -3.78
N ALA A 78 -0.93 -2.30 -3.12
CA ALA A 78 0.12 -3.23 -3.48
C ALA A 78 -0.28 -4.66 -3.14
N VAL A 79 0.23 -5.65 -3.87
CA VAL A 79 -0.20 -7.05 -3.75
C VAL A 79 0.98 -8.00 -3.61
N LEU A 80 0.85 -8.93 -2.67
CA LEU A 80 1.61 -10.17 -2.64
C LEU A 80 0.72 -11.33 -3.07
N VAL A 81 1.28 -12.28 -3.80
CA VAL A 81 0.58 -13.48 -4.26
C VAL A 81 1.28 -14.68 -3.63
N GLU A 82 0.53 -15.50 -2.91
CA GLU A 82 1.03 -16.76 -2.37
C GLU A 82 1.37 -17.72 -3.52
N LYS A 83 2.57 -18.31 -3.48
CA LYS A 83 3.10 -19.11 -4.60
C LYS A 83 2.28 -20.38 -4.86
N GLU A 84 1.83 -21.05 -3.81
CA GLU A 84 1.15 -22.35 -3.88
C GLU A 84 -0.33 -22.19 -4.23
N SER A 85 -1.06 -21.45 -3.40
CA SER A 85 -2.51 -21.26 -3.52
C SER A 85 -2.92 -20.24 -4.58
N ARG A 86 -1.99 -19.38 -5.01
CA ARG A 86 -2.24 -18.19 -5.85
C ARG A 86 -3.16 -17.15 -5.21
N ILE A 87 -3.41 -17.26 -3.91
CA ILE A 87 -4.19 -16.28 -3.15
C ILE A 87 -3.46 -14.95 -3.10
N GLU A 88 -4.21 -13.87 -3.32
CA GLU A 88 -3.68 -12.51 -3.31
C GLU A 88 -3.94 -11.83 -1.97
N TRP A 89 -2.92 -11.15 -1.47
CA TRP A 89 -2.90 -10.39 -0.23
C TRP A 89 -2.60 -8.93 -0.55
N SER A 90 -3.50 -8.05 -0.11
CA SER A 90 -3.27 -6.61 -0.12
C SER A 90 -2.21 -6.22 0.91
N VAL A 91 -1.43 -5.18 0.61
CA VAL A 91 -0.47 -4.55 1.51
C VAL A 91 -0.73 -3.04 1.44
N ASP A 92 -1.75 -2.60 2.16
CA ASP A 92 -2.30 -1.25 2.03
C ASP A 92 -1.73 -0.31 3.09
N MET A 93 -1.01 0.73 2.66
CA MET A 93 -0.44 1.76 3.54
C MET A 93 -1.24 3.07 3.52
N TRP A 94 -2.18 3.23 2.59
CA TRP A 94 -2.92 4.49 2.45
C TRP A 94 -3.92 4.67 3.60
N THR A 95 -4.50 3.59 4.09
CA THR A 95 -5.44 3.58 5.22
C THR A 95 -4.80 3.90 6.57
N THR A 96 -3.46 3.89 6.66
CA THR A 96 -2.71 3.98 7.92
C THR A 96 -1.80 5.21 7.95
N LYS A 97 -1.49 5.70 9.16
CA LYS A 97 -0.65 6.90 9.35
C LYS A 97 0.84 6.57 9.26
N TYR A 98 1.68 7.60 9.25
CA TYR A 98 3.13 7.44 9.40
C TYR A 98 3.49 6.51 10.57
N LEU A 99 4.44 5.59 10.35
CA LEU A 99 4.90 4.56 11.30
C LEU A 99 3.84 3.57 11.81
N GLN A 100 2.71 3.45 11.12
CA GLN A 100 1.76 2.36 11.37
C GLN A 100 1.99 1.21 10.39
N PRO A 101 1.73 -0.04 10.80
CA PRO A 101 1.78 -1.18 9.89
C PRO A 101 0.78 -1.01 8.74
N PRO A 102 1.03 -1.61 7.57
CA PRO A 102 0.01 -1.70 6.52
C PRO A 102 -1.16 -2.57 6.99
N ASP A 103 -2.34 -2.29 6.46
CA ASP A 103 -3.43 -3.25 6.49
C ASP A 103 -3.11 -4.38 5.51
N VAL A 104 -3.02 -5.61 6.04
CA VAL A 104 -2.72 -6.81 5.26
C VAL A 104 -3.88 -7.78 5.40
N MET A 105 -4.54 -8.04 4.28
CA MET A 105 -5.70 -8.92 4.20
C MET A 105 -5.84 -9.51 2.81
N LEU A 106 -6.68 -10.52 2.66
CA LEU A 106 -7.03 -11.07 1.35
C LEU A 106 -7.55 -9.96 0.43
N VAL A 107 -7.14 -9.96 -0.85
CA VAL A 107 -7.65 -9.01 -1.83
C VAL A 107 -9.17 -9.09 -1.95
N GLU A 108 -9.76 -10.29 -1.82
CA GLU A 108 -11.21 -10.45 -1.83
C GLU A 108 -11.91 -9.72 -0.68
N GLN A 109 -11.27 -9.67 0.51
CA GLN A 109 -11.76 -8.88 1.62
C GLN A 109 -11.57 -7.38 1.33
N TRP A 110 -10.36 -7.00 0.90
CA TRP A 110 -10.02 -5.61 0.60
C TRP A 110 -10.93 -4.97 -0.45
N LEU A 111 -11.42 -5.73 -1.43
CA LEU A 111 -12.37 -5.26 -2.44
C LEU A 111 -13.73 -4.83 -1.87
N LYS A 112 -14.07 -5.30 -0.66
CA LYS A 112 -15.34 -5.03 0.03
C LYS A 112 -15.24 -3.90 1.07
N GLU A 113 -14.03 -3.45 1.37
CA GLU A 113 -13.79 -2.35 2.31
C GLU A 113 -14.17 -1.00 1.68
N ASP A 114 -14.57 -0.05 2.52
CA ASP A 114 -14.97 1.32 2.11
C ASP A 114 -13.80 2.18 1.61
#